data_AF-A0A1G7HCZ0-F1
#
_entry.id   AF-A0A1G7HCZ0-F1
#
_cell.length_a   1.000
_cell.length_b   1.000
_cell.length_c   1.000
_cell.angle_alpha   90.00
_cell.angle_beta   90.00
_cell.angle_gamma   90.00
#
_symmetry.space_group_name_H-M   'P 1'
#
loop_
_entity.id
_entity.type
_entity.pdbx_description
1 polymer ?
#
loop_
_entity_poly.entity_id
_entity_poly.type
_entity_poly.pdbx_seq_one_letter_code
_entity_poly.pdbx_strand_id
1 'polypeptide(L)'
;MAKLIYSMITSLDGYAEAADGGGLGTGADDEEVHTFVGDVFRHVGTYLYGRRMYETMVFWETAHAEPGAPPHIVQYARDWQAAEKVVFSTTLESVSSERTRIERTFDPDTVRRLKEEADADLTVDGPTLAAQAVAAGLVDEYHLFVTSTLVGSGKRFFPDGVRLDLELVEERAFASGLVYARYRTR
;
A
#
# COMPACT_ATOMS: atom_id res chain seq x y z
N MET A 1 2.05 -5.05 -19.67
CA MET A 1 1.75 -5.75 -18.40
C MET A 1 1.55 -4.68 -17.36
N ALA A 2 0.49 -4.80 -16.55
CA ALA A 2 0.26 -3.89 -15.44
C ALA A 2 1.40 -4.01 -14.40
N LYS A 3 1.73 -2.91 -13.75
CA LYS A 3 2.75 -2.89 -12.70
C LYS A 3 2.17 -3.39 -11.39
N LEU A 4 3.01 -4.02 -10.58
CA LEU A 4 2.76 -4.27 -9.17
C LEU A 4 3.54 -3.25 -8.34
N ILE A 5 2.82 -2.39 -7.64
CA ILE A 5 3.36 -1.30 -6.85
C ILE A 5 3.30 -1.68 -5.37
N TYR A 6 4.41 -1.59 -4.65
CA TYR A 6 4.42 -1.69 -3.20
C TYR A 6 4.46 -0.29 -2.59
N SER A 7 3.42 0.08 -1.84
CA SER A 7 3.32 1.40 -1.21
C SER A 7 3.03 1.30 0.29
N MET A 8 3.77 2.05 1.10
CA MET A 8 3.46 2.23 2.52
C MET A 8 4.00 3.56 3.04
N ILE A 9 3.36 4.04 4.10
CA ILE A 9 4.00 4.94 5.06
C ILE A 9 5.07 4.15 5.81
N THR A 10 6.25 4.75 6.01
CA THR A 10 7.34 4.14 6.76
C THR A 10 7.92 5.10 7.78
N SER A 11 8.40 4.57 8.90
CA SER A 11 9.30 5.30 9.79
C SER A 11 10.61 5.63 9.09
N LEU A 12 11.37 6.58 9.64
CA LEU A 12 12.68 6.99 9.13
C LEU A 12 13.72 5.86 9.14
N ASP A 13 13.60 4.92 10.09
CA ASP A 13 14.42 3.71 10.19
C ASP A 13 13.88 2.51 9.39
N GLY A 14 12.88 2.73 8.53
CA GLY A 14 12.47 1.78 7.48
C GLY A 14 11.43 0.73 7.91
N TYR A 15 10.65 0.99 8.96
CA TYR A 15 9.57 0.12 9.40
C TYR A 15 8.21 0.60 8.87
N ALA A 16 7.39 -0.34 8.42
CA ALA A 16 6.04 -0.12 7.90
C ALA A 16 4.94 -0.52 8.92
N GLU A 17 5.33 -1.12 10.05
CA GLU A 17 4.48 -1.39 11.21
C GLU A 17 5.39 -1.37 12.44
N ALA A 18 5.11 -0.55 13.46
CA ALA A 18 5.87 -0.53 14.70
C ALA A 18 5.54 -1.74 15.59
N ALA A 19 6.53 -2.31 16.28
CA ALA A 19 6.34 -3.52 17.09
C ALA A 19 5.40 -3.32 18.30
N ASP A 20 5.35 -2.10 18.84
CA ASP A 20 4.48 -1.72 19.96
C ASP A 20 3.06 -1.36 19.51
N GLY A 21 2.77 -1.41 18.21
CA GLY A 21 1.50 -0.98 17.62
C GLY A 21 1.31 0.53 17.56
N GLY A 22 2.36 1.31 17.85
CA GLY A 22 2.36 2.76 17.74
C GLY A 22 2.32 3.25 16.29
N GLY A 23 2.11 4.56 16.14
CA GLY A 23 2.16 5.23 14.84
C GLY A 23 3.57 5.26 14.27
N LEU A 24 3.67 5.37 12.94
CA LEU A 24 4.96 5.45 12.23
C LEU A 24 5.56 6.86 12.24
N GLY A 25 4.87 7.84 12.80
CA GLY A 25 5.28 9.24 12.84
C GLY A 25 4.13 10.18 12.49
N THR A 26 4.48 11.41 12.12
CA THR A 26 3.53 12.48 11.77
C THR A 26 3.67 12.87 10.30
N GLY A 27 2.67 13.58 9.79
CA GLY A 27 2.73 14.24 8.48
C GLY A 27 2.11 13.46 7.33
N ALA A 28 1.74 12.19 7.54
CA ALA A 28 0.96 11.42 6.57
C ALA A 28 -0.53 11.80 6.54
N ASP A 29 -1.01 12.41 7.62
CA ASP A 29 -2.35 12.97 7.80
C ASP A 29 -2.50 14.39 7.24
N ASP A 30 -1.41 14.98 6.75
CA ASP A 30 -1.42 16.29 6.09
C ASP A 30 -2.23 16.26 4.79
N GLU A 31 -3.02 17.31 4.54
CA GLU A 31 -3.91 17.39 3.37
C GLU A 31 -3.16 17.33 2.04
N GLU A 32 -1.98 17.97 1.94
CA GLU A 32 -1.17 17.96 0.72
C GLU A 32 -0.66 16.53 0.44
N VAL A 33 -0.22 15.83 1.49
CA VAL A 33 0.22 14.44 1.39
C VAL A 33 -0.94 13.53 1.00
N HIS A 34 -2.10 13.66 1.66
CA HIS A 34 -3.25 12.82 1.37
C HIS A 34 -3.78 13.02 -0.06
N THR A 35 -3.81 14.27 -0.53
CA THR A 35 -4.19 14.59 -1.91
C THR A 35 -3.21 13.95 -2.89
N PHE A 36 -1.90 14.08 -2.63
CA PHE A 36 -0.87 13.46 -3.46
C PHE A 36 -0.97 11.94 -3.49
N VAL A 37 -1.19 11.28 -2.35
CA VAL A 37 -1.43 9.82 -2.28
C VAL A 37 -2.63 9.43 -3.14
N GLY A 38 -3.73 10.19 -3.05
CA GLY A 38 -4.90 9.94 -3.88
C GLY A 38 -4.62 10.08 -5.38
N ASP A 39 -3.86 11.09 -5.77
CA ASP A 39 -3.49 11.29 -7.17
C ASP A 39 -2.57 10.18 -7.71
N VAL A 40 -1.60 9.74 -6.90
CA VAL A 40 -0.68 8.64 -7.25
C VAL A 40 -1.43 7.33 -7.47
N PHE A 41 -2.40 7.00 -6.60
CA PHE A 41 -3.10 5.71 -6.65
C PHE A 41 -4.46 5.74 -7.36
N ARG A 42 -4.87 6.89 -7.91
CA ARG A 42 -6.16 7.07 -8.59
C ARG A 42 -6.45 6.04 -9.67
N HIS A 43 -5.41 5.58 -10.36
CA HIS A 43 -5.51 4.65 -11.49
C HIS A 43 -5.23 3.19 -11.12
N VAL A 44 -5.12 2.87 -9.83
CA VAL A 44 -4.98 1.48 -9.38
C VAL A 44 -6.30 0.73 -9.64
N GLY A 45 -6.21 -0.37 -10.38
CA GLY A 45 -7.36 -1.21 -10.68
C GLY A 45 -7.60 -2.32 -9.66
N THR A 46 -6.55 -2.76 -8.95
CA THR A 46 -6.64 -3.87 -7.98
C THR A 46 -5.69 -3.68 -6.81
N TYR A 47 -6.22 -3.85 -5.59
CA TYR A 47 -5.43 -3.86 -4.36
C TYR A 47 -5.22 -5.30 -3.85
N LEU A 48 -3.97 -5.69 -3.63
CA LEU A 48 -3.61 -6.95 -2.97
C LEU A 48 -3.30 -6.70 -1.50
N TYR A 49 -4.07 -7.31 -0.60
CA TYR A 49 -3.96 -7.06 0.84
C TYR A 49 -3.70 -8.33 1.64
N GLY A 50 -2.87 -8.22 2.67
CA GLY A 50 -2.95 -9.14 3.81
C GLY A 50 -4.13 -8.77 4.72
N ARG A 51 -4.61 -9.72 5.54
CA ARG A 51 -5.76 -9.52 6.45
C ARG A 51 -5.75 -8.19 7.23
N ARG A 52 -4.67 -7.89 7.96
CA ARG A 52 -4.58 -6.68 8.81
C ARG A 52 -4.67 -5.40 8.00
N MET A 53 -4.07 -5.39 6.81
CA MET A 53 -4.13 -4.24 5.91
C MET A 53 -5.55 -4.07 5.37
N TYR A 54 -6.19 -5.16 4.95
CA TYR A 54 -7.59 -5.14 4.54
C TYR A 54 -8.51 -4.58 5.64
N GLU A 55 -8.37 -5.07 6.88
CA GLU A 55 -9.15 -4.59 8.03
C GLU A 55 -8.92 -3.09 8.32
N THR A 56 -7.76 -2.54 7.97
CA THR A 56 -7.49 -1.09 8.06
C THR A 56 -8.14 -0.33 6.90
N MET A 57 -7.97 -0.84 5.68
CA MET A 57 -8.44 -0.18 4.46
C MET A 57 -9.96 -0.25 4.26
N VAL A 58 -10.66 -1.17 4.93
CA VAL A 58 -12.12 -1.30 4.83
C VAL A 58 -12.87 -0.05 5.31
N PHE A 59 -12.21 0.82 6.08
CA PHE A 59 -12.71 2.16 6.41
C PHE A 59 -13.15 2.95 5.16
N TRP A 60 -12.43 2.81 4.04
CA TRP A 60 -12.69 3.53 2.80
C TRP A 60 -14.01 3.13 2.12
N GLU A 61 -14.59 1.98 2.48
CA GLU A 61 -15.91 1.58 2.01
C GLU A 61 -17.00 2.56 2.43
N THR A 62 -16.88 3.18 3.61
CA THR A 62 -17.91 4.07 4.16
C THR A 62 -17.45 5.51 4.36
N ALA A 63 -16.16 5.81 4.19
CA ALA A 63 -15.58 7.13 4.44
C ALA A 63 -16.26 8.27 3.67
N HIS A 64 -16.78 8.01 2.47
CA HIS A 64 -17.50 9.01 1.66
C HIS A 64 -18.86 9.44 2.25
N ALA A 65 -19.42 8.67 3.18
CA ALA A 65 -20.70 8.94 3.83
C ALA A 65 -20.56 9.70 5.16
N GLU A 66 -19.34 9.89 5.65
CA GLU A 66 -19.07 10.62 6.89
C GLU A 66 -19.50 12.09 6.76
N PRO A 67 -20.31 12.63 7.69
CA PRO A 67 -20.72 14.02 7.65
C PRO A 67 -19.53 14.99 7.66
N GLY A 68 -19.44 15.84 6.63
CA GLY A 68 -18.35 16.82 6.50
C GLY A 68 -17.02 16.26 6.02
N ALA A 69 -17.00 15.04 5.46
CA ALA A 69 -15.79 14.47 4.85
C ALA A 69 -15.18 15.43 3.81
N PRO A 70 -13.87 15.75 3.90
CA PRO A 70 -13.19 16.59 2.93
C PRO A 70 -13.27 16.01 1.49
N PRO A 71 -13.24 16.86 0.44
CA PRO A 71 -13.33 16.39 -0.94
C PRO A 71 -12.27 15.34 -1.31
N HIS A 72 -11.03 15.45 -0.81
CA HIS A 72 -9.96 14.48 -1.08
C HIS A 72 -10.22 13.11 -0.43
N ILE A 73 -10.86 13.07 0.74
CA ILE A 73 -11.29 11.83 1.42
C ILE A 73 -12.42 11.16 0.61
N VAL A 74 -13.42 11.94 0.19
CA VAL A 74 -14.54 11.44 -0.60
C VAL A 74 -14.05 10.90 -1.94
N GLN A 75 -13.12 11.59 -2.60
CA GLN A 75 -12.55 11.14 -3.87
C GLN A 75 -11.78 9.82 -3.69
N TYR A 76 -10.87 9.75 -2.71
CA TYR A 76 -10.11 8.52 -2.45
C TYR A 76 -11.01 7.35 -2.12
N ALA A 77 -12.05 7.55 -1.29
CA ALA A 77 -13.02 6.53 -0.97
C ALA A 77 -13.70 5.97 -2.23
N ARG A 78 -14.11 6.84 -3.16
CA ARG A 78 -14.74 6.41 -4.43
C ARG A 78 -13.78 5.64 -5.33
N ASP A 79 -12.54 6.10 -5.45
CA ASP A 79 -11.51 5.42 -6.23
C ASP A 79 -11.20 4.04 -5.64
N TRP A 80 -11.04 3.98 -4.31
CA TRP A 80 -10.85 2.73 -3.59
C TRP A 80 -12.04 1.79 -3.80
N GLN A 81 -13.29 2.26 -3.68
CA GLN A 81 -14.50 1.44 -3.91
C GLN A 81 -14.57 0.89 -5.34
N ALA A 82 -14.16 1.66 -6.35
CA ALA A 82 -14.19 1.24 -7.75
C ALA A 82 -13.18 0.12 -8.08
N ALA A 83 -12.06 0.06 -7.35
CA ALA A 83 -11.04 -0.97 -7.55
C ALA A 83 -11.47 -2.36 -7.05
N GLU A 84 -10.90 -3.41 -7.63
CA GLU A 84 -10.98 -4.78 -7.11
C GLU A 84 -10.04 -4.96 -5.90
N LYS A 85 -10.36 -5.88 -5.00
CA LYS A 85 -9.50 -6.24 -3.85
C LYS A 85 -9.32 -7.75 -3.78
N VAL A 86 -8.09 -8.18 -3.59
CA VAL A 86 -7.74 -9.58 -3.33
C VAL A 86 -7.09 -9.67 -1.95
N VAL A 87 -7.77 -10.32 -1.01
CA VAL A 87 -7.31 -10.45 0.36
C VAL A 87 -6.69 -11.83 0.56
N PHE A 88 -5.37 -11.87 0.75
CA PHE A 88 -4.63 -13.07 1.06
C PHE A 88 -4.69 -13.37 2.56
N SER A 89 -5.45 -14.39 2.95
CA SER A 89 -5.64 -14.76 4.35
C SER A 89 -6.12 -16.21 4.54
N THR A 90 -5.47 -16.92 5.46
CA THR A 90 -5.92 -18.24 5.93
C THR A 90 -6.99 -18.14 7.02
N THR A 91 -7.13 -16.99 7.67
CA THR A 91 -7.97 -16.82 8.88
C THR A 91 -9.15 -15.86 8.71
N LEU A 92 -9.18 -15.08 7.63
CA LEU A 92 -10.32 -14.22 7.33
C LEU A 92 -11.44 -15.10 6.76
N GLU A 93 -12.61 -15.03 7.40
CA GLU A 93 -13.76 -15.87 7.03
C GLU A 93 -14.66 -15.19 6.01
N SER A 94 -14.83 -13.87 6.12
CA SER A 94 -15.68 -13.06 5.26
C SER A 94 -15.12 -11.65 5.06
N VAL A 95 -15.65 -10.96 4.06
CA VAL A 95 -15.32 -9.56 3.72
C VAL A 95 -16.57 -8.71 3.84
N SER A 96 -16.37 -7.41 4.06
CA SER A 96 -17.43 -6.42 4.30
C SER A 96 -17.32 -5.22 3.35
N SER A 97 -16.55 -5.37 2.28
CA SER A 97 -16.41 -4.40 1.19
C SER A 97 -16.84 -5.03 -0.12
N GLU A 98 -17.29 -4.19 -1.04
CA GLU A 98 -17.64 -4.62 -2.39
C GLU A 98 -16.38 -4.91 -3.22
N ARG A 99 -16.53 -5.74 -4.26
CA ARG A 99 -15.45 -6.04 -5.23
C ARG A 99 -14.22 -6.65 -4.54
N THR A 100 -14.47 -7.46 -3.51
CA THR A 100 -13.43 -8.09 -2.68
C THR A 100 -13.57 -9.60 -2.71
N ARG A 101 -12.47 -10.30 -2.98
CA ARG A 101 -12.38 -11.76 -2.87
C ARG A 101 -11.26 -12.19 -1.94
N ILE A 102 -11.43 -13.34 -1.28
CA ILE A 102 -10.41 -13.93 -0.41
C ILE A 102 -9.63 -14.98 -1.19
N GLU A 103 -8.30 -14.89 -1.16
CA GLU A 103 -7.38 -15.94 -1.54
C GLU A 103 -6.73 -16.53 -0.29
N ARG A 104 -6.64 -17.86 -0.19
CA ARG A 104 -6.19 -18.50 1.06
C ARG A 104 -4.69 -18.38 1.29
N THR A 105 -3.93 -18.38 0.21
CA THR A 105 -2.47 -18.37 0.24
C THR A 105 -1.93 -17.48 -0.86
N PHE A 106 -0.81 -16.83 -0.60
CA PHE A 106 -0.07 -16.11 -1.63
C PHE A 106 0.61 -17.12 -2.57
N ASP A 107 0.38 -16.95 -3.86
CA ASP A 107 1.02 -17.72 -4.91
C ASP A 107 1.60 -16.74 -5.95
N PRO A 108 2.93 -16.74 -6.14
CA PRO A 108 3.59 -15.89 -7.14
C PRO A 108 3.00 -16.02 -8.55
N ASP A 109 2.62 -17.22 -8.98
CA ASP A 109 2.08 -17.45 -10.34
C ASP A 109 0.70 -16.83 -10.50
N THR A 110 -0.12 -16.88 -9.44
CA THR A 110 -1.41 -16.19 -9.42
C THR A 110 -1.23 -14.69 -9.56
N VAL A 111 -0.25 -14.08 -8.88
CA VAL A 111 0.02 -12.64 -9.02
C VAL A 111 0.57 -12.29 -10.41
N ARG A 112 1.41 -13.14 -11.01
CA ARG A 112 1.87 -12.95 -12.40
C ARG A 112 0.71 -12.90 -13.38
N ARG A 113 -0.23 -13.85 -13.29
CA ARG A 113 -1.44 -13.85 -14.13
C ARG A 113 -2.28 -12.59 -13.91
N LEU A 114 -2.47 -12.18 -12.66
CA LEU A 114 -3.19 -10.93 -12.37
C LEU A 114 -2.53 -9.71 -13.05
N LYS A 115 -1.19 -9.60 -13.02
CA LYS A 115 -0.47 -8.53 -13.74
C LYS A 115 -0.62 -8.62 -15.26
N GLU A 116 -0.68 -9.82 -15.82
CA GLU A 116 -0.83 -10.08 -17.25
C GLU A 116 -2.23 -9.73 -17.77
N GLU A 117 -3.26 -10.05 -16.98
CA GLU A 117 -4.67 -9.88 -17.35
C GLU A 117 -5.23 -8.49 -16.99
N ALA A 118 -4.55 -7.73 -16.13
CA ALA A 118 -5.03 -6.43 -15.68
C ALA A 118 -4.85 -5.32 -16.72
N ASP A 119 -5.90 -4.51 -16.89
CA ASP A 119 -5.89 -3.29 -17.72
C ASP A 119 -5.32 -2.06 -16.99
N ALA A 120 -5.09 -2.17 -15.68
CA ALA A 120 -4.60 -1.09 -14.81
C ALA A 120 -3.63 -1.64 -13.75
N ASP A 121 -2.80 -0.76 -13.19
CA ASP A 121 -1.78 -1.14 -12.20
C ASP A 121 -2.40 -1.73 -10.92
N LEU A 122 -1.64 -2.60 -10.26
CA LEU A 122 -2.00 -3.26 -9.02
C LEU A 122 -1.14 -2.72 -7.88
N THR A 123 -1.65 -2.75 -6.65
CA THR A 123 -0.82 -2.57 -5.45
C THR A 123 -0.70 -3.85 -4.64
N VAL A 124 0.38 -3.99 -3.88
CA VAL A 124 0.51 -4.98 -2.82
C VAL A 124 0.84 -4.27 -1.52
N ASP A 125 -0.10 -4.23 -0.58
CA ASP A 125 0.05 -3.43 0.63
C ASP A 125 0.05 -4.31 1.89
N GLY A 126 0.73 -3.79 2.92
CA GLY A 126 1.04 -4.51 4.15
C GLY A 126 2.37 -5.27 4.07
N PRO A 127 3.30 -5.05 5.03
CA PRO A 127 4.69 -5.52 4.92
C PRO A 127 4.83 -7.04 4.84
N THR A 128 3.91 -7.81 5.43
CA THR A 128 3.98 -9.29 5.39
C THR A 128 3.63 -9.87 4.02
N LEU A 129 2.64 -9.30 3.32
CA LEU A 129 2.28 -9.77 1.98
C LEU A 129 3.30 -9.27 0.95
N ALA A 130 3.65 -7.98 1.04
CA ALA A 130 4.64 -7.36 0.18
C ALA A 130 6.01 -8.06 0.27
N ALA A 131 6.44 -8.50 1.46
CA ALA A 131 7.67 -9.28 1.61
C ALA A 131 7.72 -10.53 0.71
N GLN A 132 6.59 -11.23 0.54
CA GLN A 132 6.50 -12.40 -0.33
C GLN A 132 6.59 -12.00 -1.82
N ALA A 133 5.91 -10.93 -2.21
CA ALA A 133 5.96 -10.41 -3.58
C ALA A 133 7.36 -9.89 -3.95
N VAL A 134 8.05 -9.22 -3.01
CA VAL A 134 9.42 -8.74 -3.18
C VAL A 134 10.39 -9.90 -3.30
N ALA A 135 10.31 -10.90 -2.42
CA ALA A 135 11.16 -12.10 -2.50
C ALA A 135 10.94 -12.89 -3.79
N ALA A 136 9.74 -12.85 -4.36
CA ALA A 136 9.41 -13.47 -5.65
C ALA A 136 9.79 -12.64 -6.88
N GLY A 137 10.36 -11.43 -6.69
CA GLY A 137 10.76 -10.54 -7.78
C GLY A 137 9.58 -9.98 -8.58
N LEU A 138 8.42 -9.81 -7.96
CA LEU A 138 7.18 -9.41 -8.66
C LEU A 138 6.90 -7.90 -8.63
N VAL A 139 7.49 -7.18 -7.68
CA VAL A 139 7.24 -5.75 -7.47
C VAL A 139 8.07 -4.94 -8.46
N ASP A 140 7.40 -4.07 -9.22
CA ASP A 140 8.02 -3.24 -10.24
C ASP A 140 8.39 -1.86 -9.68
N GLU A 141 7.55 -1.30 -8.81
CA GLU A 141 7.76 0.01 -8.19
C GLU A 141 7.57 -0.02 -6.66
N TYR A 142 8.37 0.78 -5.96
CA TYR A 142 8.36 0.94 -4.52
C TYR A 142 8.10 2.40 -4.18
N HIS A 143 6.98 2.66 -3.50
CA HIS A 143 6.51 4.00 -3.15
C HIS A 143 6.61 4.16 -1.63
N LEU A 144 7.62 4.89 -1.17
CA LEU A 144 7.87 5.12 0.24
C LEU A 144 7.36 6.50 0.65
N PHE A 145 6.53 6.55 1.69
CA PHE A 145 6.12 7.78 2.35
C PHE A 145 6.81 7.84 3.72
N VAL A 146 8.02 8.36 3.75
CA VAL A 146 8.94 8.32 4.89
C VAL A 146 8.63 9.46 5.86
N THR A 147 8.23 9.11 7.08
CA THR A 147 8.00 10.07 8.16
C THR A 147 9.31 10.45 8.86
N SER A 148 9.27 11.45 9.73
CA SER A 148 10.40 11.91 10.53
C SER A 148 10.52 11.24 11.91
N THR A 149 10.14 9.97 12.05
CA THR A 149 10.12 9.25 13.35
C THR A 149 10.92 7.95 13.30
N LEU A 150 11.67 7.65 14.36
CA LEU A 150 12.35 6.36 14.56
C LEU A 150 11.50 5.49 15.49
N VAL A 151 11.13 4.29 15.05
CA VAL A 151 10.32 3.36 15.87
C VAL A 151 11.14 2.24 16.49
N GLY A 152 12.38 2.05 16.02
CA GLY A 152 13.38 1.12 16.56
C GLY A 152 13.15 -0.34 16.20
N SER A 153 11.90 -0.80 16.12
CA SER A 153 11.55 -2.19 15.81
C SER A 153 10.14 -2.33 15.24
N GLY A 154 9.92 -3.43 14.52
CA GLY A 154 8.65 -3.69 13.86
C GLY A 154 8.81 -4.53 12.59
N LYS A 155 7.85 -4.43 11.68
CA LYS A 155 7.96 -5.04 10.36
C LYS A 155 8.58 -4.05 9.39
N ARG A 156 9.69 -4.44 8.77
CA ARG A 156 10.38 -3.62 7.78
C ARG A 156 9.54 -3.44 6.52
N PHE A 157 9.71 -2.31 5.85
CA PHE A 157 9.20 -2.12 4.49
C PHE A 157 9.89 -3.09 3.54
N PHE A 158 11.21 -3.01 3.41
CA PHE A 158 11.98 -4.01 2.68
C PHE A 158 12.24 -5.24 3.55
N PRO A 159 11.90 -6.46 3.09
CA PRO A 159 12.17 -7.67 3.85
C PRO A 159 13.67 -7.95 3.96
N ASP A 160 14.07 -8.60 5.05
CA ASP A 160 15.44 -9.08 5.22
C ASP A 160 15.78 -10.16 4.17
N GLY A 161 17.08 -10.30 3.86
CA GLY A 161 17.57 -11.36 2.97
C GLY A 161 17.36 -11.12 1.48
N VAL A 162 16.78 -9.97 1.09
CA VAL A 162 16.66 -9.56 -0.32
C VAL A 162 17.74 -8.52 -0.65
N ARG A 163 18.30 -8.63 -1.85
CA ARG A 163 19.16 -7.61 -2.45
C ARG A 163 18.49 -7.09 -3.72
N LEU A 164 18.22 -5.80 -3.76
CA LEU A 164 17.60 -5.11 -4.90
C LEU A 164 18.53 -3.99 -5.37
N ASP A 165 18.73 -3.89 -6.68
CA ASP A 165 19.31 -2.71 -7.30
C ASP A 165 18.15 -1.87 -7.83
N LEU A 166 17.98 -0.68 -7.25
CA LEU A 166 16.85 0.22 -7.53
C LEU A 166 17.31 1.48 -8.26
N GLU A 167 16.39 2.06 -9.03
CA GLU A 167 16.54 3.37 -9.66
C GLU A 167 15.52 4.34 -9.06
N LEU A 168 15.97 5.51 -8.63
CA LEU A 168 15.09 6.59 -8.20
C LEU A 168 14.35 7.15 -9.42
N VAL A 169 13.03 7.15 -9.36
CA VAL A 169 12.14 7.63 -10.43
C VAL A 169 11.58 9.00 -10.09
N GLU A 170 11.22 9.22 -8.83
CA GLU A 170 10.56 10.44 -8.37
C GLU A 170 10.82 10.64 -6.87
N GLU A 171 10.96 11.89 -6.44
CA GLU A 171 11.03 12.26 -5.03
C GLU A 171 10.27 13.56 -4.78
N ARG A 172 9.74 13.70 -3.56
CA ARG A 172 9.06 14.92 -3.12
C ARG A 172 9.20 15.09 -1.61
N ALA A 173 9.57 16.28 -1.18
CA ALA A 173 9.50 16.68 0.22
C ALA A 173 8.24 17.52 0.48
N PHE A 174 7.56 17.25 1.58
CA PHE A 174 6.36 17.97 2.00
C PHE A 174 6.65 18.91 3.17
N ALA A 175 5.83 19.95 3.33
CA ALA A 175 5.95 20.88 4.44
C ALA A 175 5.76 20.19 5.81
N SER A 176 5.04 19.07 5.85
CA SER A 176 4.86 18.23 7.03
C SER A 176 6.14 17.51 7.48
N GLY A 177 7.22 17.57 6.69
CA GLY A 177 8.47 16.86 6.92
C GLY A 177 8.47 15.42 6.37
N LEU A 178 7.35 14.96 5.81
CA LEU A 178 7.28 13.69 5.09
C LEU A 178 8.06 13.77 3.79
N VAL A 179 8.77 12.69 3.45
CA VAL A 179 9.46 12.53 2.17
C VAL A 179 8.84 11.38 1.40
N TYR A 180 8.36 11.66 0.20
CA TYR A 180 7.99 10.64 -0.77
C TYR A 180 9.19 10.28 -1.65
N ALA A 181 9.42 8.99 -1.85
CA ALA A 181 10.39 8.49 -2.81
C ALA A 181 9.82 7.29 -3.56
N ARG A 182 9.92 7.34 -4.88
CA ARG A 182 9.51 6.29 -5.80
C ARG A 182 10.71 5.68 -6.47
N TYR A 183 10.84 4.37 -6.31
CA TYR A 183 11.88 3.59 -6.95
C TYR A 183 11.28 2.56 -7.89
N ARG A 184 12.05 2.16 -8.91
CA ARG A 184 11.76 0.98 -9.71
C ARG A 184 12.92 -0.01 -9.68
N THR A 185 12.61 -1.28 -9.86
CA THR A 185 13.63 -2.34 -10.05
C THR A 185 14.41 -2.07 -11.34
N ARG A 186 15.74 -2.22 -11.30
CA ARG A 186 16.62 -2.11 -12.48
C ARG A 186 16.58 -3.33 -13.37
#